data_AF-A0A9X9YEG9-F1
#
_entry.id   AF-A0A9X9YEG9-F1
#
_cell.length_a   1.000
_cell.length_b   1.000
_cell.length_c   1.000
_cell.angle_alpha   90.00
_cell.angle_beta   90.00
_cell.angle_gamma   90.00
#
_symmetry.space_group_name_H-M   'P 1'
#
loop_
_entity.id
_entity.type
_entity.pdbx_description
1 polymer ?
#
loop_
_entity_poly.entity_id
_entity_poly.type
_entity_poly.pdbx_seq_one_letter_code
_entity_poly.pdbx_strand_id
1 'polypeptide(L)'
;MSASQDCLARLRRMQEARRQIQRQLDLIDRQITRRMTALIPQLKPKRAGYRRGRAPDPSAFLERYRSLLAAITAERQSEIDALARKLARQDAAIAAYCVRNGLAFDWPDARGPCNRAGLAVRSRSHGDRHHG
;
A
#
# COMPACT_ATOMS: atom_id res chain seq x y z
N MET A 1 -15.48 -39.70 2.99
CA MET A 1 -14.22 -38.97 2.70
C MET A 1 -14.38 -37.77 1.74
N SER A 2 -15.58 -37.45 1.24
CA SER A 2 -15.84 -36.34 0.30
C SER A 2 -15.88 -34.95 0.95
N ALA A 3 -16.42 -34.82 2.18
CA ALA A 3 -16.58 -33.52 2.84
C ALA A 3 -15.27 -32.74 3.05
N SER A 4 -14.15 -33.44 3.28
CA SER A 4 -12.82 -32.83 3.39
C SER A 4 -12.32 -32.31 2.03
N GLN A 5 -12.58 -33.05 0.95
CA GLN A 5 -12.22 -32.63 -0.41
C GLN A 5 -13.04 -31.43 -0.88
N ASP A 6 -14.34 -31.38 -0.55
CA ASP A 6 -15.20 -30.23 -0.84
C ASP A 6 -14.74 -28.98 -0.07
N CYS A 7 -14.29 -29.16 1.17
CA CYS A 7 -13.77 -28.06 1.97
C CYS A 7 -12.48 -27.48 1.38
N LEU A 8 -11.56 -28.34 0.95
CA LEU A 8 -10.30 -27.94 0.29
C LEU A 8 -10.56 -27.30 -1.08
N ALA A 9 -11.52 -27.82 -1.86
CA ALA A 9 -11.90 -27.24 -3.15
C ALA A 9 -12.46 -25.82 -2.99
N ARG A 10 -13.30 -25.60 -1.97
CA ARG A 10 -13.81 -24.26 -1.62
C ARG A 10 -12.70 -23.33 -1.15
N LEU A 11 -11.78 -23.81 -0.31
CA LEU A 11 -10.62 -23.04 0.13
C LEU A 11 -9.75 -22.58 -1.06
N ARG A 12 -9.48 -23.48 -2.02
CA ARG A 12 -8.72 -23.14 -3.24
C ARG A 12 -9.40 -22.02 -4.03
N ARG A 13 -10.72 -22.07 -4.22
CA ARG A 13 -11.47 -21.01 -4.91
C ARG A 13 -11.38 -19.66 -4.18
N MET A 14 -11.43 -19.65 -2.84
CA MET A 14 -11.27 -18.42 -2.07
C MET A 14 -9.84 -17.85 -2.20
N GLN A 15 -8.83 -18.72 -2.17
CA GLN A 15 -7.43 -18.31 -2.38
C GLN A 15 -7.17 -17.81 -3.82
N GLU A 16 -7.84 -18.37 -4.82
CA GLU A 16 -7.79 -17.89 -6.20
C GLU A 16 -8.41 -16.50 -6.34
N ALA A 17 -9.57 -16.26 -5.73
CA ALA A 17 -10.19 -14.93 -5.69
C ALA A 17 -9.26 -13.89 -5.03
N ARG A 18 -8.56 -14.28 -3.97
CA ARG A 18 -7.54 -13.46 -3.30
C ARG A 18 -6.37 -13.12 -4.23
N ARG A 19 -5.82 -14.13 -4.92
CA ARG A 19 -4.75 -13.94 -5.90
C ARG A 19 -5.18 -13.04 -7.04
N GLN A 20 -6.45 -13.07 -7.44
CA GLN A 20 -6.97 -12.19 -8.47
C GLN A 20 -6.97 -10.73 -8.03
N ILE A 21 -7.38 -10.44 -6.79
CA ILE A 21 -7.31 -9.08 -6.22
C ILE A 21 -5.85 -8.62 -6.12
N GLN A 22 -4.94 -9.50 -5.69
CA GLN A 22 -3.51 -9.18 -5.65
C GLN A 22 -2.95 -8.84 -7.03
N ARG A 23 -3.30 -9.62 -8.06
CA ARG A 23 -2.90 -9.33 -9.45
C ARG A 23 -3.45 -7.99 -9.94
N GLN A 24 -4.64 -7.59 -9.50
CA GLN A 24 -5.19 -6.28 -9.82
C GLN A 24 -4.37 -5.15 -9.19
N LEU A 25 -3.95 -5.30 -7.94
CA LEU A 25 -3.02 -4.35 -7.29
C LEU A 25 -1.69 -4.28 -8.04
N ASP A 26 -1.09 -5.44 -8.36
CA ASP A 26 0.19 -5.48 -9.10
C ASP A 26 0.07 -4.81 -10.49
N LEU A 27 -1.09 -4.92 -11.14
CA LEU A 27 -1.35 -4.28 -12.43
C LEU A 27 -1.47 -2.77 -12.29
N ILE A 28 -2.12 -2.27 -11.24
CA ILE A 28 -2.19 -0.83 -10.93
C ILE A 28 -0.78 -0.29 -10.65
N ASP A 29 0.02 -0.98 -9.83
CA ASP A 29 1.40 -0.56 -9.53
C ASP A 29 2.27 -0.51 -10.78
N ARG A 30 2.13 -1.49 -11.67
CA ARG A 30 2.81 -1.50 -12.97
C ARG A 30 2.34 -0.35 -13.86
N GLN A 31 1.06 0.00 -13.86
CA GLN A 31 0.54 1.13 -14.63
C GLN A 31 1.07 2.46 -14.10
N ILE A 32 1.11 2.63 -12.78
CA ILE A 32 1.70 3.80 -12.11
C ILE A 32 3.17 3.92 -12.51
N THR A 33 3.94 2.84 -12.37
CA THR A 33 5.37 2.81 -12.71
C THR A 33 5.59 3.11 -14.19
N ARG A 34 4.79 2.53 -15.09
CA ARG A 34 4.90 2.75 -16.55
C ARG A 34 4.54 4.18 -16.95
N ARG A 35 3.50 4.76 -16.34
CA ARG A 35 3.16 6.18 -16.57
C ARG A 35 4.29 7.08 -16.07
N MET A 36 4.86 6.81 -14.90
CA MET A 36 6.00 7.57 -14.40
C MET A 36 7.21 7.48 -15.33
N THR A 37 7.62 6.28 -15.76
CA THR A 37 8.80 6.12 -16.64
C THR A 37 8.60 6.73 -18.02
N ALA A 38 7.38 6.75 -18.55
CA ALA A 38 7.06 7.44 -19.80
C ALA A 38 7.15 8.98 -19.71
N LEU A 39 7.03 9.54 -18.50
CA LEU A 39 7.10 10.98 -18.25
C LEU A 39 8.55 11.47 -18.04
N ILE A 40 9.47 10.59 -17.64
CA ILE A 40 10.90 10.92 -17.43
C ILE A 40 11.55 11.57 -18.67
N PRO A 41 11.37 11.08 -19.91
CA PRO A 41 11.93 11.72 -21.10
C PRO A 41 11.31 13.08 -21.41
N GLN A 42 10.04 13.33 -21.01
CA GLN A 42 9.35 14.60 -21.22
C GLN A 42 9.77 15.66 -20.20
N LEU A 43 10.15 15.21 -19.00
CA LEU A 43 10.69 16.05 -17.94
C LEU A 43 12.17 16.41 -18.17
N LYS A 44 12.91 15.64 -19.00
CA LYS A 44 14.25 16.02 -19.42
C LYS A 44 14.17 17.30 -20.27
N PRO A 45 15.00 18.33 -19.98
CA PRO A 45 15.07 19.51 -20.82
C PRO A 45 15.36 19.08 -22.26
N LYS A 46 14.38 19.23 -23.16
CA LYS A 46 14.54 18.99 -24.60
C LYS A 46 15.48 20.03 -25.16
N ARG A 47 16.81 19.87 -24.97
CA ARG A 47 17.91 20.68 -25.54
C ARG A 47 17.43 22.07 -25.95
N ALA A 48 16.82 22.81 -25.02
CA ALA A 48 16.45 24.18 -25.26
C ALA A 48 17.81 24.85 -25.25
N GLY A 49 18.30 25.16 -26.45
CA GLY A 49 19.68 25.53 -26.68
C GLY A 49 20.13 26.54 -25.62
N TYR A 50 21.40 26.43 -25.22
CA TYR A 50 22.12 27.34 -24.32
C TYR A 50 21.90 28.82 -24.73
N ARG A 51 20.71 29.34 -24.48
CA ARG A 51 20.33 30.72 -24.71
C ARG A 51 20.16 31.23 -23.30
N ARG A 52 21.26 31.76 -22.78
CA ARG A 52 21.33 32.56 -21.53
C ARG A 52 21.63 31.77 -20.25
N GLY A 53 22.77 31.09 -20.22
CA GLY A 53 23.63 30.93 -19.03
C GLY A 53 23.07 30.29 -17.74
N ARG A 54 21.80 29.90 -17.66
CA ARG A 54 21.20 29.34 -16.46
C ARG A 54 20.90 27.87 -16.67
N ALA A 55 21.61 27.02 -15.91
CA ALA A 55 21.32 25.59 -15.86
C ALA A 55 19.85 25.37 -15.43
N PRO A 56 19.12 24.41 -16.03
CA PRO A 56 17.81 24.00 -15.54
C PRO A 56 17.92 23.64 -14.07
N ASP A 57 17.12 24.30 -13.23
CA ASP A 57 17.17 24.11 -11.79
C ASP A 57 16.80 22.65 -11.42
N PRO A 58 17.74 21.84 -10.89
CA PRO A 58 17.49 20.46 -10.51
C PRO A 58 16.38 20.33 -9.45
N SER A 59 16.23 21.35 -8.59
CA SER A 59 15.20 21.36 -7.55
C SER A 59 13.80 21.44 -8.15
N ALA A 60 13.59 22.37 -9.09
CA ALA A 60 12.32 22.54 -9.79
C ALA A 60 11.92 21.31 -10.63
N PHE A 61 12.89 20.52 -11.12
CA PHE A 61 12.62 19.22 -11.76
C PHE A 61 12.07 18.20 -10.76
N LEU A 62 12.72 18.06 -9.59
CA LEU A 62 12.30 17.12 -8.55
C LEU A 62 10.94 17.49 -7.96
N GLU A 63 10.65 18.78 -7.80
CA GLU A 63 9.33 19.25 -7.36
C GLU A 63 8.24 18.91 -8.36
N ARG A 64 8.44 19.19 -9.65
CA ARG A 64 7.48 18.79 -10.71
C ARG A 64 7.27 17.28 -10.74
N TYR A 65 8.34 16.50 -10.57
CA TYR A 65 8.25 15.04 -10.51
C TYR A 65 7.44 14.56 -9.30
N ARG A 66 7.69 15.12 -8.11
CA ARG A 66 6.96 14.79 -6.87
C ARG A 66 5.48 15.15 -6.96
N SER A 67 5.16 16.34 -7.47
CA SER A 67 3.77 16.79 -7.64
C SER A 67 3.01 15.92 -8.63
N LEU A 68 3.66 15.51 -9.74
CA LEU A 68 3.07 14.62 -10.73
C LEU A 68 2.85 13.21 -10.17
N LEU A 69 3.81 12.71 -9.40
CA LEU A 69 3.69 11.44 -8.68
C LEU A 69 2.51 11.49 -7.71
N ALA A 70 2.41 12.55 -6.89
CA ALA A 70 1.32 12.73 -5.96
C ALA A 70 -0.06 12.78 -6.66
N ALA A 71 -0.17 13.44 -7.82
CA ALA A 71 -1.40 13.49 -8.59
C ALA A 71 -1.81 12.10 -9.12
N ILE A 72 -0.87 11.37 -9.75
CA ILE A 72 -1.12 10.03 -10.28
C ILE A 72 -1.48 9.05 -9.15
N THR A 73 -0.78 9.14 -8.02
CA THR A 73 -1.06 8.31 -6.85
C THR A 73 -2.41 8.68 -6.25
N ALA A 74 -2.76 9.96 -6.09
CA ALA A 74 -4.04 10.37 -5.51
C ALA A 74 -5.25 9.87 -6.33
N GLU A 75 -5.19 9.94 -7.66
CA GLU A 75 -6.24 9.40 -8.54
C GLU A 75 -6.42 7.89 -8.35
N ARG A 76 -5.33 7.15 -8.14
CA ARG A 76 -5.33 5.68 -7.99
C ARG A 76 -5.46 5.22 -6.54
N GLN A 77 -5.27 6.10 -5.57
CA GLN A 77 -5.27 5.76 -4.15
C GLN A 77 -6.63 5.24 -3.70
N SER A 78 -7.71 5.85 -4.17
CA SER A 78 -9.07 5.40 -3.86
C SER A 78 -9.35 3.97 -4.35
N GLU A 79 -8.78 3.60 -5.50
CA GLU A 79 -8.87 2.26 -6.10
C GLU A 79 -8.00 1.25 -5.34
N ILE A 80 -6.76 1.63 -5.02
CA ILE A 80 -5.83 0.83 -4.19
C ILE A 80 -6.45 0.55 -2.83
N ASP A 81 -6.95 1.58 -2.13
CA ASP A 81 -7.56 1.45 -0.81
C ASP A 81 -8.82 0.58 -0.86
N ALA A 82 -9.62 0.69 -1.93
CA ALA A 82 -10.79 -0.16 -2.11
C ALA A 82 -10.41 -1.63 -2.31
N LEU A 83 -9.40 -1.92 -3.13
CA LEU A 83 -8.89 -3.28 -3.34
C LEU A 83 -8.20 -3.84 -2.09
N ALA A 84 -7.43 -3.02 -1.37
CA ALA A 84 -6.78 -3.40 -0.12
C ALA A 84 -7.82 -3.77 0.95
N ARG A 85 -8.91 -2.99 1.08
CA ARG A 85 -10.03 -3.33 1.97
C ARG A 85 -10.72 -4.64 1.55
N LYS A 86 -10.88 -4.89 0.25
CA LYS A 86 -11.45 -6.15 -0.24
C LYS A 86 -10.53 -7.33 0.05
N LEU A 87 -9.21 -7.16 -0.10
CA LEU A 87 -8.21 -8.17 0.23
C LEU A 87 -8.26 -8.54 1.71
N ALA A 88 -8.24 -7.54 2.60
CA ALA A 88 -8.34 -7.76 4.05
C ALA A 88 -9.62 -8.51 4.44
N ARG A 89 -10.76 -8.23 3.80
CA ARG A 89 -12.01 -8.96 4.01
C ARG A 89 -11.94 -10.40 3.53
N GLN A 90 -11.31 -10.66 2.39
CA GLN A 90 -11.11 -12.03 1.91
C GLN A 90 -10.15 -12.81 2.81
N ASP A 91 -9.08 -12.18 3.29
CA ASP A 91 -8.12 -12.82 4.19
C ASP A 91 -8.78 -13.20 5.51
N ALA A 92 -9.59 -12.32 6.08
CA ALA A 92 -10.40 -12.62 7.27
C ALA A 92 -11.41 -13.76 7.01
N ALA A 93 -12.07 -13.77 5.86
CA ALA A 93 -13.03 -14.82 5.50
C ALA A 93 -12.35 -16.19 5.32
N ILE A 94 -11.17 -16.23 4.68
CA ILE A 94 -10.39 -17.46 4.53
C ILE A 94 -9.91 -17.96 5.89
N ALA A 95 -9.38 -17.08 6.74
CA ALA A 95 -8.92 -17.45 8.08
C ALA A 95 -10.08 -18.04 8.91
N ALA A 96 -11.23 -17.38 8.94
CA ALA A 96 -12.42 -17.88 9.63
C ALA A 96 -12.92 -19.22 9.06
N TYR A 97 -12.85 -19.40 7.74
CA TYR A 97 -13.21 -20.65 7.09
C TYR A 97 -12.26 -21.79 7.49
N CYS A 98 -10.95 -21.55 7.54
CA CYS A 98 -9.98 -22.55 7.96
C CYS A 98 -10.16 -22.96 9.42
N VAL A 99 -10.35 -21.99 10.33
CA VAL A 99 -10.61 -22.27 11.76
C VAL A 99 -11.84 -23.15 11.93
N ARG A 100 -12.94 -22.85 11.23
CA ARG A 100 -14.19 -23.65 11.31
C ARG A 100 -14.05 -25.06 10.77
N ASN A 101 -13.15 -25.30 9.83
CA ASN A 101 -12.95 -26.60 9.18
C ASN A 101 -11.69 -27.34 9.67
N GLY A 102 -11.01 -26.82 10.70
CA GLY A 102 -9.78 -27.42 11.24
C GLY A 102 -8.63 -27.46 10.22
N LEU A 103 -8.66 -26.60 9.21
CA LEU A 103 -7.61 -26.52 8.19
C LEU A 103 -6.49 -25.62 8.70
N ALA A 104 -5.24 -26.05 8.55
CA ALA A 104 -4.09 -25.19 8.83
C ALA A 104 -4.09 -24.01 7.85
N PHE A 105 -4.38 -22.81 8.34
CA PHE A 105 -4.22 -21.58 7.59
C PHE A 105 -2.81 -21.05 7.80
N ASP A 106 -1.90 -21.46 6.93
CA ASP A 106 -0.51 -21.01 6.96
C ASP A 106 -0.40 -19.66 6.22
N TRP A 107 -0.69 -18.56 6.92
CA TRP A 107 -0.39 -17.21 6.45
C TRP A 107 0.84 -16.67 7.20
N PRO A 108 1.93 -16.29 6.51
CA PRO A 108 3.20 -15.94 7.17
C PRO A 108 3.20 -14.64 7.97
N ASP A 109 2.11 -13.89 8.06
CA ASP A 109 2.16 -12.53 8.61
C ASP A 109 0.92 -12.17 9.44
N ALA A 110 0.53 -13.06 10.35
CA ALA A 110 -0.31 -12.70 11.50
C ALA A 110 0.51 -11.87 12.50
N ARG A 111 1.03 -10.72 12.10
CA ARG A 111 1.24 -9.62 13.04
C ARG A 111 -0.14 -9.23 13.53
N GLY A 112 -0.36 -9.53 14.81
CA GLY A 112 -1.65 -9.62 15.48
C GLY A 112 -2.52 -8.37 15.38
N PRO A 113 -3.77 -8.49 15.87
CA PRO A 113 -4.78 -7.45 15.76
C PRO A 113 -4.26 -6.13 16.34
N CYS A 114 -4.67 -5.05 15.68
CA CYS A 114 -4.40 -3.68 16.06
C CYS A 114 -4.85 -3.43 17.50
N ASN A 115 -3.95 -3.63 18.47
CA ASN A 115 -4.11 -3.12 19.83
C ASN A 115 -3.88 -1.61 19.81
N ARG A 116 -4.90 -0.88 19.34
CA ARG A 116 -5.04 0.57 19.53
C ARG A 116 -5.82 0.80 20.84
N ALA A 117 -5.21 0.43 21.96
CA ALA A 117 -5.69 0.80 23.28
C ALA A 117 -4.48 0.94 24.22
N GLY A 118 -4.17 2.17 24.62
CA GLY A 118 -3.01 2.46 25.46
C GLY A 118 -2.51 3.91 25.34
N LEU A 119 -3.43 4.87 25.36
CA LEU A 119 -3.10 6.23 25.75
C LEU A 119 -2.50 6.18 27.17
N ALA A 120 -1.19 6.41 27.28
CA ALA A 120 -0.56 6.85 28.50
C ALA A 120 0.42 7.98 28.14
N VAL A 121 -0.16 9.13 27.80
CA VAL A 121 0.52 10.42 28.00
C VAL A 121 0.80 10.53 29.50
N ARG A 122 2.04 10.26 29.90
CA ARG A 122 2.59 10.77 31.15
C ARG A 122 3.51 11.93 30.80
N SER A 123 2.88 13.08 30.55
CA SER A 123 3.54 14.37 30.68
C SER A 123 3.95 14.53 32.14
N ARG A 124 5.22 14.23 32.47
CA ARG A 124 5.82 14.73 33.71
C ARG A 124 6.18 16.18 33.49
N SER A 125 5.23 17.06 33.78
CA SER A 125 5.52 18.44 34.15
C SER A 125 6.25 18.39 35.49
N HIS A 126 7.54 18.74 35.50
CA HIS A 126 8.23 19.15 36.72
C HIS A 126 8.68 20.58 36.49
N GLY A 127 7.78 21.50 36.82
CA GLY A 127 8.11 22.91 37.02
C GLY A 127 8.76 23.08 38.38
N ASP A 128 9.85 23.85 38.36
CA ASP A 128 10.11 24.96 39.28
C ASP A 128 9.88 24.75 40.79
N ARG A 129 11.00 24.73 41.52
CA ARG A 129 11.07 25.36 42.84
C ARG A 129 12.39 26.11 43.00
N HIS A 130 12.30 27.41 42.79
CA HIS A 130 13.12 28.42 43.46
C HIS A 130 13.17 28.19 44.97
N HIS A 131 14.36 28.30 45.57
CA HIS A 131 14.55 28.87 46.90
C HIS A 131 16.03 29.18 47.15
N GLY A 132 16.30 30.43 47.57
CA GLY A 132 17.47 30.80 48.36
C GLY A 132 18.69 31.25 47.58
#